data_AF-A0A7Z9F0P3-F1
#
_entry.id   AF-A0A7Z9F0P3-F1
#
_cell.length_a   1.000
_cell.length_b   1.000
_cell.length_c   1.000
_cell.angle_alpha   90.00
_cell.angle_beta   90.00
_cell.angle_gamma   90.00
#
_symmetry.space_group_name_H-M   'P 1'
#
loop_
_entity.id
_entity.type
_entity.pdbx_description
1 polymer ?
#
loop_
_entity_poly.entity_id
_entity_poly.type
_entity_poly.pdbx_seq_one_letter_code
_entity_poly.pdbx_strand_id
1 'polypeptide(L)' 'GKPHEAIFAEALRRSGTRDMVMIGDQLETDIKGANDFGLDSVLVGTGIAALDLSWAPESMRPTYTLRSL' A
#
# COMPACT_ATOMS: atom_id res chain seq x y z
N GLY A 1 -8.35 4.38 -11.05
CA GLY A 1 -7.01 4.02 -10.54
C GLY A 1 -7.01 4.14 -9.02
N LYS A 2 -5.97 3.65 -8.34
CA LYS A 2 -5.76 3.86 -6.88
C LYS A 2 -6.05 5.33 -6.52
N PRO A 3 -6.71 5.65 -5.40
CA PRO A 3 -7.08 4.76 -4.29
C PRO A 3 -8.39 3.97 -4.51
N HIS A 4 -9.03 4.05 -5.68
CA HIS A 4 -10.34 3.42 -5.91
C HIS A 4 -10.26 1.89 -5.81
N GLU A 5 -11.15 1.31 -4.99
CA GLU A 5 -11.26 -0.13 -4.67
C GLU A 5 -11.23 -1.05 -5.90
N ALA A 6 -11.71 -0.57 -7.06
CA ALA A 6 -11.82 -1.36 -8.28
C ALA A 6 -10.50 -2.03 -8.71
N ILE A 7 -9.34 -1.40 -8.47
CA ILE A 7 -8.05 -2.01 -8.82
C ILE A 7 -7.68 -3.17 -7.89
N PHE A 8 -7.98 -3.06 -6.60
CA PHE A 8 -7.73 -4.09 -5.61
C PHE A 8 -8.75 -5.24 -5.74
N ALA A 9 -10.00 -4.92 -6.03
CA ALA A 9 -11.04 -5.91 -6.34
C ALA A 9 -10.70 -6.73 -7.59
N GLU A 10 -10.19 -6.09 -8.64
CA GLU A 10 -9.72 -6.80 -9.84
C GLU A 10 -8.47 -7.65 -9.56
N ALA A 11 -7.54 -7.16 -8.74
CA ALA A 11 -6.39 -7.95 -8.30
C ALA A 11 -6.82 -9.20 -7.51
N LEU A 12 -7.78 -9.06 -6.60
CA LEU A 12 -8.37 -10.17 -5.85
C LEU A 12 -9.05 -11.16 -6.80
N ARG A 13 -9.85 -10.66 -7.76
CA ARG A 13 -10.53 -11.50 -8.75
C ARG A 13 -9.54 -12.32 -9.60
N ARG A 14 -8.40 -11.73 -9.97
CA ARG A 14 -7.38 -12.40 -10.80
C ARG A 14 -6.51 -13.37 -10.03
N SER A 15 -6.13 -13.02 -8.81
CA SER A 15 -5.27 -13.84 -7.95
C SER A 15 -6.02 -15.01 -7.31
N GLY A 16 -7.34 -14.86 -7.08
CA GLY A 16 -8.16 -15.86 -6.41
C GLY A 16 -7.84 -16.03 -4.91
N THR A 17 -7.04 -15.14 -4.33
CA THR A 17 -6.61 -15.21 -2.92
C THR A 17 -6.50 -13.83 -2.28
N ARG A 18 -6.68 -13.76 -0.96
CA ARG A 18 -6.38 -12.56 -0.15
C ARG A 18 -4.95 -12.56 0.38
N ASP A 19 -4.21 -13.64 0.17
CA ASP A 19 -2.78 -13.71 0.49
C ASP A 19 -1.97 -12.93 -0.56
N MET A 20 -2.07 -11.61 -0.47
CA MET A 20 -1.51 -10.65 -1.40
C MET A 20 -1.05 -9.40 -0.64
N VAL A 21 0.01 -8.78 -1.17
CA VAL A 21 0.59 -7.57 -0.60
C VAL A 21 0.68 -6.50 -1.68
N MET A 22 0.25 -5.28 -1.35
CA MET A 22 0.40 -4.12 -2.23
C MET A 22 1.82 -3.55 -2.09
N ILE A 23 2.57 -3.48 -3.19
CA ILE A 23 3.91 -2.87 -3.20
C ILE A 23 3.84 -1.56 -3.97
N GLY A 24 4.25 -0.46 -3.35
CA GLY A 24 4.17 0.88 -3.94
C GLY A 24 4.95 1.95 -3.19
N ASP A 25 5.04 3.15 -3.74
CA ASP A 25 5.87 4.25 -3.23
C ASP A 25 5.06 5.46 -2.74
N GLN A 26 3.74 5.46 -2.97
CA GLN A 26 2.85 6.58 -2.66
C GLN A 26 1.89 6.26 -1.51
N LEU A 27 1.96 7.02 -0.41
CA LEU A 27 1.13 6.80 0.79
C LEU A 27 -0.37 6.97 0.51
N GLU A 28 -0.76 8.02 -0.21
CA GLU A 28 -2.16 8.42 -0.39
C GLU A 28 -2.94 7.51 -1.35
N THR A 29 -2.23 6.78 -2.23
CA THR A 29 -2.85 5.92 -3.24
C THR A 29 -2.60 4.45 -2.97
N ASP A 30 -1.36 4.07 -2.67
CA ASP A 30 -0.93 2.68 -2.65
C ASP A 30 -1.18 2.08 -1.29
N ILE A 31 -0.63 2.75 -0.28
CA ILE A 31 -0.75 2.33 1.12
C ILE A 31 -2.17 2.55 1.60
N LYS A 32 -2.72 3.75 1.37
CA LYS A 32 -4.11 4.04 1.72
C LYS A 32 -5.09 3.11 1.01
N GLY A 33 -4.91 2.90 -0.30
CA GLY A 33 -5.79 2.01 -1.06
C GLY A 33 -5.73 0.56 -0.57
N ALA A 34 -4.54 0.06 -0.22
CA ALA A 34 -4.38 -1.27 0.35
C ALA A 34 -5.04 -1.38 1.72
N ASN A 35 -4.82 -0.40 2.60
CA ASN A 35 -5.42 -0.36 3.93
C ASN A 35 -6.95 -0.28 3.87
N ASP A 36 -7.50 0.60 3.03
CA ASP A 36 -8.95 0.72 2.82
C ASP A 36 -9.56 -0.61 2.32
N PHE A 37 -8.82 -1.39 1.50
CA PHE A 37 -9.24 -2.69 0.99
C PHE A 37 -8.94 -3.87 1.94
N GLY A 38 -8.27 -3.60 3.07
CA GLY A 38 -7.86 -4.60 4.05
C GLY A 38 -6.78 -5.55 3.52
N LEU A 39 -5.74 -5.01 2.89
CA LEU A 39 -4.55 -5.72 2.44
C LEU A 39 -3.30 -5.21 3.13
N ASP A 40 -2.33 -6.09 3.31
CA ASP A 40 -0.98 -5.69 3.68
C ASP A 40 -0.34 -4.83 2.59
N SER A 41 0.53 -3.91 3.01
CA SER A 41 1.23 -3.01 2.11
C SER A 41 2.71 -2.83 2.44
N VAL A 42 3.52 -2.68 1.40
CA VAL A 42 4.95 -2.39 1.47
C VAL A 42 5.19 -1.04 0.81
N LEU A 43 5.67 -0.08 1.60
CA LEU A 43 6.16 1.18 1.07
C LEU A 43 7.60 0.99 0.58
N VAL A 44 7.82 1.11 -0.73
CA VAL A 44 9.15 1.08 -1.36
C VAL A 44 9.56 2.50 -1.71
N GLY A 45 10.68 2.97 -1.16
CA GLY A 45 11.15 4.31 -1.47
C GLY A 45 12.63 4.52 -1.19
N THR A 46 13.32 5.09 -2.17
CA THR A 46 14.70 5.56 -2.04
C THR A 46 14.71 7.03 -1.59
N GLY A 47 14.27 7.33 -0.37
CA GLY A 47 14.25 8.73 0.09
C GLY A 47 13.72 9.00 1.50
N ILE A 48 13.75 10.30 1.87
CA ILE A 48 13.36 10.85 3.18
C ILE A 48 11.90 10.53 3.54
N ALA A 49 11.02 10.36 2.54
CA ALA A 49 9.61 10.00 2.77
C ALA A 49 9.43 8.63 3.46
N ALA A 50 10.38 7.71 3.32
CA ALA A 50 10.36 6.44 4.03
C ALA A 50 10.83 6.55 5.50
N LEU A 51 11.42 7.67 5.90
CA LEU A 51 12.04 7.85 7.22
C LEU A 51 11.13 8.57 8.23
N ASP A 52 10.16 9.36 7.78
CA ASP A 52 9.26 10.06 8.70
C ASP A 52 7.78 9.84 8.34
N LEU A 53 7.22 8.79 8.94
CA LEU A 53 5.80 8.47 8.90
C LEU A 53 5.07 8.98 10.16
N SER A 54 5.70 9.82 10.99
CA SER A 54 5.11 10.27 12.25
C SER A 54 3.83 11.08 12.04
N TRP A 55 3.74 11.79 10.92
CA TRP A 55 2.56 12.57 10.52
C TRP A 55 1.47 11.71 9.86
N ALA A 56 1.80 10.51 9.39
CA ALA A 56 0.88 9.70 8.59
C ALA A 56 -0.26 9.16 9.47
N PRO A 57 -1.53 9.43 9.10
CA PRO A 57 -2.68 8.83 9.77
C PRO A 57 -2.64 7.31 9.60
N GLU A 58 -3.35 6.59 10.47
CA GLU A 58 -3.39 5.13 10.46
C GLU A 58 -3.74 4.54 9.08
N SER A 59 -4.68 5.18 8.37
CA SER A 59 -5.07 4.78 7.01
C SER A 59 -3.95 4.86 5.99
N MET A 60 -2.87 5.61 6.25
CA MET A 60 -1.71 5.74 5.37
C MET A 60 -0.47 5.03 5.91
N ARG A 61 -0.57 4.27 7.01
CA ARG A 61 0.58 3.54 7.55
C ARG A 61 0.79 2.23 6.80
N PRO A 62 1.98 1.97 6.27
CA PRO A 62 2.26 0.70 5.61
C PRO A 62 2.49 -0.42 6.62
N THR A 63 2.21 -1.67 6.24
CA THR A 63 2.56 -2.85 7.04
C THR A 63 4.08 -3.03 7.11
N TYR A 64 4.77 -2.77 5.99
CA TYR A 64 6.21 -2.92 5.85
C TYR A 64 6.83 -1.75 5.10
N THR A 65 8.12 -1.52 5.32
CA THR A 65 8.92 -0.53 4.57
C THR A 65 10.13 -1.19 3.94
N LEU A 66 10.44 -0.84 2.70
CA LEU A 66 11.58 -1.36 1.95
C LEU A 66 12.32 -0.20 1.29
N ARG A 67 13.66 -0.22 1.30
CA ARG A 67 14.44 0.82 0.61
C ARG A 67 14.49 0.62 -0.91
N SER A 68 14.51 -0.61 -1.36
CA SER A 68 14.64 -1.00 -2.77
C SER A 68 14.24 -2.47 -2.95
N LEU A 69 13.72 -2.82 -4.13
CA LEU A 69 13.31 -4.18 -4.51
C LEU A 69 14.49 -5.04 -4.95
#